data_AF-A0A963CXN3-F1
#
_entry.id   AF-A0A963CXN3-F1
#
_cell.length_a   1.000
_cell.length_b   1.000
_cell.length_c   1.000
_cell.angle_alpha   90.00
_cell.angle_beta   90.00
_cell.angle_gamma   90.00
#
_symmetry.space_group_name_H-M   'P 1'
#
loop_
_entity.id
_entity.type
_entity.pdbx_description
1 polymer ?
#
loop_
_entity_poly.entity_id
_entity_poly.type
_entity_poly.pdbx_seq_one_letter_code
_entity_poly.pdbx_strand_id
1 'polypeptide(L)'
;NCCHLGRIEAGRTPVRFNLLAANLATEFIRMGVRAVVAAGWAVDDGAAKIFAGRFYQSLLEGDTFGIAVREAREAAYQARPGTNTWGAYQCYGDPDFTLVTGLTSGRRAAKTLHFASRNELVNAIENIEATLKDKGGRDVSGELERLSDYEKYALDKSWCDSGGGRVGLALARAYSEAEAFDQAVFHFDAAQRGAAAAMTLRDQEQLPNLRARAALECWRQGKAAVAQIDQSIAEIRELLRASETTERYALLGSAWRRRAWISRAPAAYLGNMRDAYAKAYALAQQDSDAAVYPLLNVVVAGLIMQWYPATADGAPEMDELRGQLKTARGLLPEEGSEAQEKRDTWDPWLASMAIDGQLMTALIAGDFAAQQAEIVDKYREFSRRASPREFASVLDNLEFLYTLAAGAETTESLVVAGCLRTLMRELDEKKANHKPPG
;
A
#
# COMPACT_ATOMS: atom_id res chain seq x y z
N ASN A 1 33.50 -20.17 19.12
CA ASN A 1 33.37 -21.56 19.61
C ASN A 1 34.58 -21.85 20.47
N CYS A 2 34.50 -21.63 21.79
CA CYS A 2 35.65 -21.74 22.68
C CYS A 2 35.38 -22.84 23.69
N CYS A 3 36.03 -23.98 23.50
CA CYS A 3 36.05 -25.07 24.48
C CYS A 3 36.95 -24.66 25.65
N HIS A 4 36.57 -25.06 26.88
CA HIS A 4 37.28 -24.86 28.17
C HIS A 4 36.84 -23.72 29.11
N LEU A 5 35.77 -22.97 28.82
CA LEU A 5 35.13 -22.10 29.81
C LEU A 5 34.18 -22.87 30.75
N GLY A 6 34.49 -24.11 31.14
CA GLY A 6 33.57 -24.94 31.92
C GLY A 6 34.21 -26.11 32.66
N ARG A 7 35.55 -26.10 32.82
CA ARG A 7 36.22 -27.06 33.70
C ARG A 7 35.89 -26.70 35.15
N ILE A 8 35.10 -27.55 35.82
CA ILE A 8 34.99 -27.53 37.28
C ILE A 8 36.21 -28.31 37.80
N GLU A 9 37.31 -27.62 38.08
CA GLU A 9 38.40 -28.18 38.87
C GLU A 9 38.00 -28.15 40.36
N ALA A 10 38.10 -29.28 41.04
CA ALA A 10 37.82 -29.38 42.47
C ALA A 10 38.80 -28.45 43.24
N GLY A 11 38.27 -27.40 43.86
CA GLY A 11 39.04 -26.46 44.68
C GLY A 11 39.05 -24.99 44.21
N ARG A 12 38.36 -24.63 43.11
CA ARG A 12 38.16 -23.23 42.70
C ARG A 12 36.69 -22.81 42.79
N THR A 13 36.44 -21.54 43.14
CA THR A 13 35.11 -20.94 43.21
C THR A 13 34.39 -21.12 41.87
N PRO A 14 33.14 -21.63 41.84
CA PRO A 14 32.44 -21.90 40.58
C PRO A 14 32.20 -20.59 39.82
N VAL A 15 32.90 -20.42 38.69
CA VAL A 15 32.65 -19.32 37.76
C VAL A 15 31.29 -19.58 37.11
N ARG A 16 30.38 -18.62 37.21
CA ARG A 16 29.04 -18.68 36.60
C ARG A 16 29.14 -18.35 35.11
N PHE A 17 29.68 -19.28 34.32
CA PHE A 17 29.99 -19.09 32.91
C PHE A 17 28.79 -18.72 32.05
N ASN A 18 27.60 -19.20 32.41
CA ASN A 18 26.33 -18.79 31.82
C ASN A 18 26.07 -17.27 31.98
N LEU A 19 26.42 -16.68 33.13
CA LEU A 19 26.28 -15.24 33.36
C LEU A 19 27.34 -14.45 32.59
N LEU A 20 28.56 -14.97 32.51
CA LEU A 20 29.64 -14.34 31.74
C LEU A 20 29.31 -14.31 30.23
N ALA A 21 28.82 -15.43 29.68
CA ALA A 21 28.37 -15.52 28.29
C ALA A 21 27.22 -14.54 27.99
N ALA A 22 26.22 -14.47 28.87
CA ALA A 22 25.10 -13.56 28.71
C ALA A 22 25.52 -12.08 28.77
N ASN A 23 26.38 -11.70 29.72
CA ASN A 23 26.87 -10.32 29.86
C ASN A 23 27.74 -9.91 28.67
N LEU A 24 28.65 -10.77 28.23
CA LEU A 24 29.50 -10.50 27.08
C LEU A 24 28.69 -10.41 25.78
N ALA A 25 27.72 -11.31 25.58
CA ALA A 25 26.82 -11.25 24.43
C ALA A 25 25.99 -9.95 24.43
N THR A 26 25.48 -9.53 25.60
CA THR A 26 24.74 -8.27 25.74
C THR A 26 25.60 -7.06 25.36
N GLU A 27 26.85 -6.99 25.82
CA GLU A 27 27.75 -5.90 25.46
C GLU A 27 28.09 -5.89 23.97
N PHE A 28 28.30 -7.05 23.35
CA PHE A 28 28.48 -7.14 21.89
C PHE A 28 27.26 -6.66 21.11
N ILE A 29 26.04 -7.03 21.52
CA ILE A 29 24.81 -6.51 20.90
C ILE A 29 24.73 -4.99 21.05
N ARG A 30 25.04 -4.44 22.23
CA ARG A 30 25.07 -2.98 22.46
C ARG A 30 26.10 -2.25 21.60
N MET A 31 27.24 -2.88 21.32
CA MET A 31 28.27 -2.37 20.40
C MET A 31 27.88 -2.50 18.91
N GLY A 32 26.70 -3.03 18.59
CA GLY A 32 26.19 -3.14 17.22
C GLY A 32 26.44 -4.47 16.52
N VAL A 33 26.92 -5.50 17.24
CA VAL A 33 26.99 -6.86 16.68
C VAL A 33 25.57 -7.36 16.43
N ARG A 34 25.32 -7.89 15.22
CA ARG A 34 23.98 -8.32 14.80
C ARG A 34 23.53 -9.65 15.42
N ALA A 35 24.47 -10.56 15.64
CA ALA A 35 24.22 -11.85 16.26
C ALA A 35 25.47 -12.40 16.97
N VAL A 36 25.27 -13.05 18.11
CA VAL A 36 26.31 -13.66 18.95
C VAL A 36 25.89 -15.08 19.34
N VAL A 37 26.80 -16.04 19.17
CA VAL A 37 26.62 -17.43 19.64
C VAL A 37 27.68 -17.73 20.69
N ALA A 38 27.24 -18.08 21.89
CA ALA A 38 28.10 -18.40 23.02
C ALA A 38 27.69 -19.72 23.67
N ALA A 39 28.65 -20.50 24.18
CA ALA A 39 28.33 -21.70 24.96
C ALA A 39 28.12 -21.30 26.43
N GLY A 40 26.96 -21.67 26.99
CA GLY A 40 26.61 -21.41 28.39
C GLY A 40 27.25 -22.37 29.39
N TRP A 41 27.77 -23.51 28.92
CA TRP A 41 28.49 -24.52 29.70
C TRP A 41 29.46 -25.31 28.80
N ALA A 42 30.19 -26.27 29.39
CA ALA A 42 31.15 -27.11 28.67
C ALA A 42 30.50 -27.93 27.55
N VAL A 43 31.16 -28.00 26.39
CA VAL A 43 30.69 -28.70 25.18
C VAL A 43 31.60 -29.87 24.83
N ASP A 44 31.04 -30.90 24.22
CA ASP A 44 31.75 -32.00 23.56
C ASP A 44 32.29 -31.51 22.21
N ASP A 45 33.59 -31.70 21.95
CA ASP A 45 34.26 -31.18 20.75
C ASP A 45 33.66 -31.75 19.45
N GLY A 46 33.22 -33.02 19.48
CA GLY A 46 32.58 -33.66 18.33
C GLY A 46 31.23 -33.05 18.01
N ALA A 47 30.36 -32.90 19.01
CA ALA A 47 29.06 -32.25 18.85
C ALA A 47 29.20 -30.76 18.50
N ALA A 48 30.18 -30.07 19.09
CA ALA A 48 30.50 -28.66 18.83
C ALA A 48 30.94 -28.42 17.38
N LYS A 49 31.73 -29.34 16.82
CA LYS A 49 32.16 -29.30 15.41
C LYS A 49 30.98 -29.47 14.45
N ILE A 50 30.06 -30.38 14.76
CA ILE A 50 28.85 -30.61 13.95
C ILE A 50 27.93 -29.39 13.99
N PHE A 51 27.70 -28.84 15.18
CA PHE A 51 26.92 -27.62 15.36
C PHE A 51 27.52 -26.48 14.52
N ALA A 52 28.81 -26.18 14.68
CA ALA A 52 29.45 -25.09 13.95
C ALA A 52 29.42 -25.30 12.44
N GLY A 53 29.70 -26.53 11.99
CA GLY A 53 29.71 -26.87 10.56
C GLY A 53 28.35 -26.60 9.91
N ARG A 54 27.26 -27.08 10.52
CA ARG A 54 25.90 -26.84 10.02
C ARG A 54 25.49 -25.38 10.14
N PHE A 55 25.76 -24.75 11.28
CA PHE A 55 25.41 -23.34 11.52
C PHE A 55 26.04 -22.41 10.46
N TYR A 56 27.34 -22.54 10.19
CA TYR A 56 27.99 -21.72 9.18
C TYR A 56 27.59 -22.09 7.76
N GLN A 57 27.33 -23.37 7.47
CA GLN A 57 26.79 -23.79 6.19
C GLN A 57 25.46 -23.08 5.89
N SER A 58 24.47 -23.19 6.78
CA SER A 58 23.15 -22.57 6.62
C SER A 58 23.27 -21.05 6.46
N LEU A 59 24.08 -20.37 7.29
CA LEU A 59 24.30 -18.92 7.15
C LEU A 59 24.92 -18.51 5.80
N LEU A 60 25.88 -19.29 5.29
CA LEU A 60 26.53 -19.03 4.00
C LEU A 60 25.62 -19.38 2.81
N GLU A 61 24.66 -20.29 3.01
CA GLU A 61 23.62 -20.62 2.03
C GLU A 61 22.48 -19.60 2.00
N GLY A 62 22.48 -18.63 2.93
CA GLY A 62 21.50 -17.54 3.01
C GLY A 62 20.31 -17.84 3.93
N ASP A 63 20.45 -18.77 4.87
CA ASP A 63 19.51 -18.95 5.96
C ASP A 63 19.56 -17.82 6.98
N THR A 64 18.40 -17.58 7.60
CA THR A 64 18.33 -16.68 8.73
C THR A 64 19.02 -17.30 9.94
N PHE A 65 19.49 -16.45 10.84
CA PHE A 65 20.21 -16.84 12.05
C PHE A 65 19.41 -17.85 12.87
N GLY A 66 18.10 -17.67 13.02
CA GLY A 66 17.21 -18.59 13.73
C GLY A 66 17.17 -19.98 13.10
N ILE A 67 17.03 -20.06 11.76
CA ILE A 67 17.01 -21.34 11.03
C ILE A 67 18.37 -22.03 11.15
N ALA A 68 19.46 -21.29 10.93
CA ALA A 68 20.82 -21.83 11.05
C ALA A 68 21.10 -22.40 12.46
N VAL A 69 20.66 -21.72 13.52
CA VAL A 69 20.78 -22.23 14.90
C VAL A 69 19.93 -23.49 15.10
N ARG A 70 18.68 -23.49 14.64
CA ARG A 70 17.76 -24.64 14.78
C ARG A 70 18.35 -25.89 14.12
N GLU A 71 18.78 -25.77 12.87
CA GLU A 71 19.35 -26.88 12.09
C GLU A 71 20.67 -27.38 12.68
N ALA A 72 21.51 -26.46 13.17
CA ALA A 72 22.74 -26.81 13.86
C ALA A 72 22.50 -27.58 15.16
N ARG A 73 21.50 -27.18 15.96
CA ARG A 73 21.10 -27.91 17.18
C ARG A 73 20.55 -29.29 16.84
N GLU A 74 19.68 -29.38 15.86
CA GLU A 74 19.08 -30.64 15.42
C GLU A 74 20.16 -31.62 14.94
N ALA A 75 21.07 -31.18 14.08
CA ALA A 75 22.16 -32.00 13.58
C ALA A 75 23.11 -32.47 14.70
N ALA A 76 23.44 -31.60 15.66
CA ALA A 76 24.26 -31.97 16.80
C ALA A 76 23.57 -33.00 17.72
N TYR A 77 22.26 -32.83 17.96
CA TYR A 77 21.47 -33.78 18.76
C TYR A 77 21.35 -35.14 18.07
N GLN A 78 20.97 -35.17 16.79
CA GLN A 78 20.81 -36.41 16.04
C GLN A 78 22.12 -37.20 15.93
N ALA A 79 23.25 -36.51 15.72
CA ALA A 79 24.55 -37.16 15.60
C ALA A 79 25.12 -37.63 16.95
N ARG A 80 24.80 -36.95 18.06
CA ARG A 80 25.30 -37.29 19.41
C ARG A 80 24.21 -37.13 20.49
N PRO A 81 23.18 -38.01 20.53
CA PRO A 81 22.07 -37.89 21.47
C PRO A 81 22.47 -37.94 22.95
N GLY A 82 23.59 -38.62 23.26
CA GLY A 82 24.12 -38.74 24.63
C GLY A 82 24.83 -37.49 25.16
N THR A 83 24.91 -36.41 24.40
CA THR A 83 25.55 -35.14 24.81
C THR A 83 24.51 -34.03 24.92
N ASN A 84 24.66 -33.14 25.90
CA ASN A 84 23.82 -31.95 26.06
C ASN A 84 24.38 -30.72 25.29
N THR A 85 25.36 -30.93 24.41
CA THR A 85 26.08 -29.84 23.70
C THR A 85 25.17 -29.04 22.77
N TRP A 86 24.19 -29.70 22.14
CA TRP A 86 23.20 -29.02 21.30
C TRP A 86 22.45 -27.91 22.07
N GLY A 87 22.21 -28.11 23.37
CA GLY A 87 21.53 -27.16 24.24
C GLY A 87 22.45 -26.08 24.79
N ALA A 88 23.77 -26.28 24.74
CA ALA A 88 24.76 -25.39 25.35
C ALA A 88 24.86 -24.03 24.67
N TYR A 89 24.58 -23.96 23.37
CA TYR A 89 24.72 -22.75 22.58
C TYR A 89 23.58 -21.75 22.84
N GLN A 90 23.88 -20.70 23.59
CA GLN A 90 23.05 -19.52 23.77
C GLN A 90 23.25 -18.56 22.59
N CYS A 91 22.16 -18.20 21.92
CA CYS A 91 22.17 -17.44 20.68
C CYS A 91 21.41 -16.13 20.89
N TYR A 92 22.08 -15.00 20.66
CA TYR A 92 21.58 -13.65 20.90
C TYR A 92 21.61 -12.87 19.59
N GLY A 93 20.56 -12.12 19.29
CA GLY A 93 20.47 -11.32 18.08
C GLY A 93 19.12 -11.45 17.39
N ASP A 94 19.03 -10.86 16.22
CA ASP A 94 17.85 -10.90 15.36
C ASP A 94 17.71 -12.29 14.71
N PRO A 95 16.62 -13.05 14.96
CA PRO A 95 16.43 -14.37 14.37
C PRO A 95 16.32 -14.32 12.84
N ASP A 96 15.97 -13.17 12.25
CA ASP A 96 15.86 -12.96 10.81
C ASP A 96 17.15 -12.45 10.16
N PHE A 97 18.21 -12.21 10.97
CA PHE A 97 19.52 -11.81 10.46
C PHE A 97 20.05 -12.84 9.44
N THR A 98 20.49 -12.37 8.27
CA THR A 98 21.08 -13.20 7.23
C THR A 98 22.48 -12.66 6.88
N LEU A 99 23.46 -13.55 6.76
CA LEU A 99 24.85 -13.17 6.44
C LEU A 99 25.03 -12.76 4.97
N VAL A 100 24.26 -13.37 4.08
CA VAL A 100 24.32 -13.13 2.63
C VAL A 100 23.19 -12.19 2.20
N THR A 101 23.53 -10.93 1.92
CA THR A 101 22.57 -9.89 1.54
C THR A 101 22.37 -9.73 0.03
N GLY A 102 23.01 -10.58 -0.79
CA GLY A 102 23.11 -10.39 -2.25
C GLY A 102 22.83 -11.60 -3.13
N LEU A 103 22.21 -12.68 -2.61
CA LEU A 103 21.76 -13.76 -3.50
C LEU A 103 20.55 -13.29 -4.31
N THR A 104 20.77 -13.22 -5.62
CA THR A 104 19.76 -13.02 -6.65
C THR A 104 18.48 -13.80 -6.35
N SER A 105 17.36 -13.14 -6.60
CA SER A 105 15.95 -13.55 -6.46
C SER A 105 15.63 -14.99 -6.86
N GLY A 106 16.47 -15.65 -7.68
CA GLY A 106 16.30 -17.03 -8.13
C GLY A 106 16.54 -18.14 -7.10
N ARG A 107 17.14 -17.87 -5.93
CA ARG A 107 17.35 -18.92 -4.89
C ARG A 107 16.42 -18.83 -3.67
N ARG A 108 15.63 -17.75 -3.53
CA ARG A 108 14.50 -17.70 -2.58
C ARG A 108 13.41 -18.73 -2.96
N ALA A 109 13.40 -19.15 -4.22
CA ALA A 109 12.42 -20.03 -4.88
C ALA A 109 12.34 -21.49 -4.38
N ALA A 110 12.92 -21.85 -3.22
CA ALA A 110 12.76 -23.19 -2.67
C ALA A 110 12.84 -23.28 -1.13
N LYS A 111 12.55 -22.19 -0.41
CA LYS A 111 12.22 -22.33 1.01
C LYS A 111 10.73 -22.53 1.13
N THR A 112 10.33 -23.72 1.59
CA THR A 112 8.94 -24.02 1.94
C THR A 112 8.43 -22.90 2.84
N LEU A 113 7.45 -22.14 2.37
CA LEU A 113 6.78 -21.13 3.20
C LEU A 113 6.37 -21.82 4.50
N HIS A 114 6.79 -21.25 5.62
CA HIS A 114 6.47 -21.78 6.93
C HIS A 114 6.21 -20.61 7.87
N PHE A 115 4.98 -20.58 8.39
CA PHE A 115 4.56 -19.69 9.45
C PHE A 115 4.18 -20.57 10.64
N ALA A 116 4.70 -20.25 11.83
CA ALA A 116 4.39 -20.92 13.09
C ALA A 116 2.97 -20.61 13.58
N SER A 117 2.38 -19.49 13.15
CA SER A 117 1.02 -19.11 13.54
C SER A 117 0.29 -18.25 12.50
N ARG A 118 -1.04 -18.15 12.65
CA ARG A 118 -1.87 -17.20 11.86
C ARG A 118 -1.42 -15.76 12.04
N ASN A 119 -0.99 -15.37 13.25
CA ASN A 119 -0.55 -14.00 13.51
C ASN A 119 0.76 -13.67 12.79
N GLU A 120 1.66 -14.64 12.66
CA GLU A 120 2.90 -14.45 11.90
C GLU A 120 2.62 -14.23 10.41
N LEU A 121 1.66 -14.99 9.86
CA LEU A 121 1.20 -14.78 8.49
C LEU A 121 0.54 -13.41 8.32
N VAL A 122 -0.33 -13.01 9.25
CA VAL A 122 -0.95 -11.67 9.25
C VAL A 122 0.13 -10.58 9.25
N ASN A 123 1.12 -10.67 10.13
CA ASN A 123 2.22 -9.70 10.18
C ASN A 123 3.02 -9.68 8.86
N ALA A 124 3.23 -10.84 8.24
CA ALA A 124 3.91 -10.92 6.94
C ALA A 124 3.11 -10.26 5.80
N ILE A 125 1.77 -10.36 5.83
CA ILE A 125 0.88 -9.66 4.89
C ILE A 125 0.86 -8.15 5.17
N GLU A 126 0.75 -7.75 6.43
CA GLU A 126 0.78 -6.34 6.85
C GLU A 126 2.12 -5.67 6.49
N ASN A 127 3.23 -6.41 6.52
CA ASN A 127 4.52 -5.92 6.03
C ASN A 127 4.51 -5.66 4.50
N ILE A 128 3.78 -6.46 3.71
CA ILE A 128 3.59 -6.17 2.29
C ILE A 128 2.69 -4.95 2.11
N GLU A 129 1.60 -4.83 2.87
CA GLU A 129 0.73 -3.65 2.87
C GLU A 129 1.53 -2.37 3.18
N ALA A 130 2.37 -2.38 4.22
CA ALA A 130 3.25 -1.27 4.56
C ALA A 130 4.26 -0.97 3.45
N THR A 131 4.85 -2.01 2.85
CA THR A 131 5.75 -1.84 1.70
C THR A 131 5.03 -1.16 0.53
N LEU A 132 3.81 -1.57 0.21
CA LEU A 132 3.02 -0.97 -0.87
C LEU A 132 2.71 0.51 -0.62
N LYS A 133 2.48 0.90 0.65
CA LYS A 133 2.24 2.29 1.05
C LYS A 133 3.46 3.20 0.90
N ASP A 134 4.66 2.66 1.09
CA ASP A 134 5.90 3.46 1.08
C ASP A 134 6.72 3.32 -0.23
N LYS A 135 6.35 2.36 -1.09
CA LYS A 135 7.08 2.06 -2.32
C LYS A 135 6.87 3.13 -3.37
N GLY A 136 7.95 3.83 -3.74
CA GLY A 136 7.96 4.67 -4.93
C GLY A 136 7.88 3.82 -6.22
N GLY A 137 7.04 4.25 -7.16
CA GLY A 137 6.87 3.62 -8.47
C GLY A 137 5.63 2.74 -8.58
N ARG A 138 5.42 2.12 -9.76
CA ARG A 138 4.15 1.47 -10.13
C ARG A 138 4.16 -0.06 -10.17
N ASP A 139 5.33 -0.69 -10.17
CA ASP A 139 5.41 -2.15 -10.30
C ASP A 139 5.11 -2.83 -8.95
N VAL A 140 4.01 -3.57 -8.90
CA VAL A 140 3.54 -4.33 -7.72
C VAL A 140 3.58 -5.84 -7.95
N SER A 141 4.18 -6.30 -9.06
CA SER A 141 4.09 -7.70 -9.50
C SER A 141 4.67 -8.67 -8.47
N GLY A 142 5.80 -8.34 -7.86
CA GLY A 142 6.44 -9.17 -6.84
C GLY A 142 5.66 -9.20 -5.51
N GLU A 143 5.00 -8.10 -5.15
CA GLU A 143 4.11 -8.05 -3.98
C GLU A 143 2.85 -8.88 -4.21
N LEU A 144 2.24 -8.80 -5.39
CA LEU A 144 1.08 -9.61 -5.77
C LEU A 144 1.40 -11.12 -5.79
N GLU A 145 2.56 -11.51 -6.33
CA GLU A 145 3.02 -12.91 -6.32
C GLU A 145 3.14 -13.43 -4.88
N ARG A 146 3.75 -12.66 -3.99
CA ARG A 146 3.88 -13.01 -2.56
C ARG A 146 2.55 -13.07 -1.83
N LEU A 147 1.62 -12.15 -2.11
CA LEU A 147 0.27 -12.20 -1.53
C LEU A 147 -0.48 -13.44 -1.99
N SER A 148 -0.36 -13.82 -3.27
CA SER A 148 -0.95 -15.04 -3.80
C SER A 148 -0.37 -16.30 -3.16
N ASP A 149 0.95 -16.34 -2.95
CA ASP A 149 1.62 -17.41 -2.22
C ASP A 149 1.15 -17.53 -0.76
N TYR A 150 0.97 -16.39 -0.08
CA TYR A 150 0.48 -16.33 1.30
C TYR A 150 -0.98 -16.75 1.42
N GLU A 151 -1.82 -16.34 0.47
CA GLU A 151 -3.22 -16.76 0.36
C GLU A 151 -3.32 -18.27 0.15
N LYS A 152 -2.52 -18.83 -0.77
CA LYS A 152 -2.44 -20.28 -0.99
C LYS A 152 -1.99 -21.02 0.26
N TYR A 153 -0.94 -20.55 0.94
CA TYR A 153 -0.48 -21.14 2.20
C TYR A 153 -1.58 -21.13 3.27
N ALA A 154 -2.33 -20.03 3.39
CA ALA A 154 -3.43 -19.91 4.33
C ALA A 154 -4.57 -20.91 4.04
N LEU A 155 -4.89 -21.12 2.77
CA LEU A 155 -5.89 -22.11 2.32
C LEU A 155 -5.43 -23.53 2.65
N ASP A 156 -4.19 -23.89 2.33
CA ASP A 156 -3.62 -25.22 2.59
C ASP A 156 -3.59 -25.56 4.10
N LYS A 157 -3.53 -24.55 4.96
CA LYS A 157 -3.54 -24.70 6.42
C LYS A 157 -4.93 -24.56 7.06
N SER A 158 -5.99 -24.34 6.28
CA SER A 158 -7.34 -24.01 6.80
C SER A 158 -7.29 -22.82 7.78
N TRP A 159 -6.50 -21.81 7.43
CA TRP A 159 -6.36 -20.56 8.20
C TRP A 159 -7.26 -19.45 7.68
N CYS A 160 -7.83 -19.62 6.49
CA CYS A 160 -8.80 -18.72 5.88
C CYS A 160 -9.90 -19.51 5.12
N ASP A 161 -10.69 -20.32 5.83
CA ASP A 161 -11.76 -21.10 5.22
C ASP A 161 -12.77 -20.16 4.55
N SER A 162 -12.76 -20.09 3.21
CA SER A 162 -13.53 -19.17 2.37
C SER A 162 -13.07 -17.71 2.34
N GLY A 163 -11.80 -17.43 2.64
CA GLY A 163 -11.19 -16.10 2.47
C GLY A 163 -11.48 -15.09 3.60
N GLY A 164 -12.12 -15.51 4.70
CA GLY A 164 -12.48 -14.66 5.84
C GLY A 164 -11.51 -14.70 7.03
N GLY A 165 -11.92 -14.13 8.18
CA GLY A 165 -11.11 -14.07 9.40
C GLY A 165 -9.98 -13.03 9.36
N ARG A 166 -9.08 -13.04 10.35
CA ARG A 166 -7.98 -12.05 10.44
C ARG A 166 -7.01 -12.11 9.26
N VAL A 167 -6.71 -13.33 8.76
CA VAL A 167 -5.85 -13.51 7.58
C VAL A 167 -6.53 -12.94 6.33
N GLY A 168 -7.81 -13.29 6.12
CA GLY A 168 -8.60 -12.73 5.02
C GLY A 168 -8.67 -11.20 5.05
N LEU A 169 -8.93 -10.60 6.21
CA LEU A 169 -8.96 -9.15 6.34
C LEU A 169 -7.60 -8.50 6.02
N ALA A 170 -6.49 -9.10 6.46
CA ALA A 170 -5.14 -8.62 6.12
C ALA A 170 -4.88 -8.70 4.60
N LEU A 171 -5.26 -9.82 3.96
CA LEU A 171 -5.17 -9.97 2.50
C LEU A 171 -6.03 -8.91 1.78
N ALA A 172 -7.25 -8.66 2.26
CA ALA A 172 -8.15 -7.67 1.68
C ALA A 172 -7.53 -6.27 1.64
N ARG A 173 -6.89 -5.86 2.74
CA ARG A 173 -6.20 -4.56 2.86
C ARG A 173 -4.96 -4.50 1.96
N ALA A 174 -4.13 -5.54 1.96
CA ALA A 174 -2.93 -5.58 1.14
C ALA A 174 -3.25 -5.58 -0.37
N TYR A 175 -4.24 -6.37 -0.81
CA TYR A 175 -4.71 -6.35 -2.20
C TYR A 175 -5.35 -5.01 -2.58
N SER A 176 -6.02 -4.33 -1.64
CA SER A 176 -6.52 -2.96 -1.85
C SER A 176 -5.38 -1.97 -2.15
N GLU A 177 -4.27 -2.02 -1.41
CA GLU A 177 -3.10 -1.17 -1.66
C GLU A 177 -2.37 -1.53 -2.98
N ALA A 178 -2.44 -2.80 -3.40
CA ALA A 178 -1.90 -3.27 -4.67
C ALA A 178 -2.85 -3.09 -5.87
N GLU A 179 -4.02 -2.47 -5.66
CA GLU A 179 -5.07 -2.26 -6.68
C GLU A 179 -5.64 -3.54 -7.31
N ALA A 180 -5.46 -4.67 -6.63
CA ALA A 180 -6.08 -5.95 -6.97
C ALA A 180 -7.52 -5.99 -6.42
N PHE A 181 -8.39 -5.16 -6.99
CA PHE A 181 -9.72 -4.88 -6.42
C PHE A 181 -10.62 -6.12 -6.33
N ASP A 182 -10.58 -7.04 -7.30
CA ASP A 182 -11.39 -8.26 -7.27
C ASP A 182 -10.99 -9.16 -6.08
N GLN A 183 -9.69 -9.38 -5.87
CA GLN A 183 -9.19 -10.12 -4.71
C GLN A 183 -9.50 -9.40 -3.38
N ALA A 184 -9.33 -8.08 -3.35
CA ALA A 184 -9.64 -7.28 -2.17
C ALA A 184 -11.12 -7.41 -1.78
N VAL A 185 -12.03 -7.25 -2.74
CA VAL A 185 -13.49 -7.37 -2.54
C VAL A 185 -13.85 -8.79 -2.11
N PHE A 186 -13.29 -9.82 -2.73
CA PHE A 186 -13.51 -11.22 -2.34
C PHE A 186 -13.23 -11.46 -0.86
N HIS A 187 -12.06 -11.02 -0.38
CA HIS A 187 -11.68 -11.19 1.02
C HIS A 187 -12.46 -10.29 1.98
N PHE A 188 -12.79 -9.05 1.60
CA PHE A 188 -13.65 -8.19 2.42
C PHE A 188 -15.06 -8.77 2.56
N ASP A 189 -15.65 -9.30 1.48
CA ASP A 189 -16.97 -9.93 1.52
C ASP A 189 -17.00 -11.19 2.38
N ALA A 190 -15.91 -11.96 2.35
CA ALA A 190 -15.74 -13.09 3.25
C ALA A 190 -15.57 -12.65 4.71
N ALA A 191 -14.80 -11.59 4.96
CA ALA A 191 -14.61 -11.00 6.27
C ALA A 191 -15.92 -10.42 6.84
N GLN A 192 -16.74 -9.77 6.01
CA GLN A 192 -18.02 -9.16 6.43
C GLN A 192 -19.03 -10.21 6.90
N ARG A 193 -19.02 -11.39 6.27
CA ARG A 193 -19.89 -12.52 6.66
C ARG A 193 -19.38 -13.28 7.90
N GLY A 194 -18.10 -13.12 8.25
CA GLY A 194 -17.44 -13.89 9.31
C GLY A 194 -17.21 -13.10 10.59
N ALA A 195 -17.74 -13.59 11.72
CA ALA A 195 -17.59 -12.94 13.04
C ALA A 195 -16.12 -12.80 13.53
N ALA A 196 -15.19 -13.58 12.97
CA ALA A 196 -13.80 -13.63 13.42
C ALA A 196 -12.84 -12.61 12.75
N ALA A 197 -13.32 -11.80 11.80
CA ALA A 197 -12.46 -10.94 10.99
C ALA A 197 -11.97 -9.67 11.68
N ALA A 198 -12.64 -9.19 12.74
CA ALA A 198 -12.34 -7.92 13.40
C ALA A 198 -12.32 -6.72 12.42
N MET A 199 -13.29 -6.66 11.51
CA MET A 199 -13.45 -5.52 10.59
C MET A 199 -13.73 -4.23 11.35
N THR A 200 -13.01 -3.18 10.96
CA THR A 200 -13.23 -1.83 11.46
C THR A 200 -14.35 -1.12 10.70
N LEU A 201 -14.86 -0.01 11.24
CA LEU A 201 -15.82 0.83 10.52
C LEU A 201 -15.22 1.37 9.21
N ARG A 202 -13.92 1.70 9.22
CA ARG A 202 -13.19 2.13 8.02
C ARG A 202 -13.19 1.06 6.93
N ASP A 203 -13.00 -0.21 7.29
CA ASP A 203 -13.06 -1.32 6.31
C ASP A 203 -14.46 -1.41 5.67
N GLN A 204 -15.52 -1.24 6.47
CA GLN A 204 -16.90 -1.24 5.98
C GLN A 204 -17.20 -0.04 5.07
N GLU A 205 -16.63 1.13 5.35
CA GLU A 205 -16.76 2.33 4.54
C GLU A 205 -16.01 2.22 3.20
N GLN A 206 -14.82 1.62 3.20
CA GLN A 206 -14.01 1.49 1.98
C GLN A 206 -14.46 0.36 1.04
N LEU A 207 -15.13 -0.67 1.56
CA LEU A 207 -15.62 -1.79 0.74
C LEU A 207 -16.49 -1.36 -0.47
N PRO A 208 -17.54 -0.53 -0.33
CA PRO A 208 -18.30 -0.08 -1.50
C PRO A 208 -17.45 0.75 -2.48
N ASN A 209 -16.45 1.50 -2.00
CA ASN A 209 -15.52 2.21 -2.88
C ASN A 209 -14.63 1.24 -3.68
N LEU A 210 -14.14 0.16 -3.06
CA LEU A 210 -13.39 -0.90 -3.76
C LEU A 210 -14.26 -1.63 -4.79
N ARG A 211 -15.53 -1.92 -4.47
CA ARG A 211 -16.49 -2.50 -5.42
C ARG A 211 -16.72 -1.58 -6.63
N ALA A 212 -16.86 -0.28 -6.40
CA ALA A 212 -16.99 0.69 -7.48
C ALA A 212 -15.71 0.79 -8.34
N ARG A 213 -14.52 0.63 -7.75
CA ARG A 213 -13.23 0.55 -8.48
C ARG A 213 -13.14 -0.74 -9.31
N ALA A 214 -13.45 -1.90 -8.74
CA ALA A 214 -13.50 -3.17 -9.47
C ALA A 214 -14.48 -3.12 -10.67
N ALA A 215 -15.63 -2.47 -10.48
CA ALA A 215 -16.60 -2.26 -11.54
C ALA A 215 -16.04 -1.40 -12.68
N LEU A 216 -15.27 -0.35 -12.36
CA LEU A 216 -14.60 0.48 -13.37
C LEU A 216 -13.58 -0.34 -14.18
N GLU A 217 -12.79 -1.21 -13.55
CA GLU A 217 -11.90 -2.15 -14.26
C GLU A 217 -12.65 -3.09 -15.19
N CYS A 218 -13.79 -3.63 -14.74
CA CYS A 218 -14.66 -4.43 -15.59
C CYS A 218 -15.15 -3.66 -16.81
N TRP A 219 -15.52 -2.38 -16.64
CA TRP A 219 -15.93 -1.51 -17.75
C TRP A 219 -14.77 -1.22 -18.72
N ARG A 220 -13.56 -0.96 -18.22
CA ARG A 220 -12.33 -0.81 -19.04
C ARG A 220 -12.08 -2.05 -19.91
N GLN A 221 -12.47 -3.23 -19.42
CA GLN A 221 -12.43 -4.51 -20.15
C GLN A 221 -13.65 -4.76 -21.07
N GLY A 222 -14.56 -3.79 -21.22
CA GLY A 222 -15.75 -3.90 -22.06
C GLY A 222 -16.92 -4.67 -21.43
N LYS A 223 -16.90 -4.92 -20.12
CA LYS A 223 -17.97 -5.62 -19.39
C LYS A 223 -18.98 -4.64 -18.78
N ALA A 224 -20.18 -5.14 -18.46
CA ALA A 224 -21.19 -4.35 -17.77
C ALA A 224 -20.77 -4.09 -16.31
N ALA A 225 -20.89 -2.82 -15.88
CA ALA A 225 -20.43 -2.36 -14.56
C ALA A 225 -21.44 -1.47 -13.81
N VAL A 226 -22.52 -1.05 -14.48
CA VAL A 226 -23.50 -0.09 -13.95
C VAL A 226 -24.13 -0.58 -12.65
N ALA A 227 -24.57 -1.83 -12.61
CA ALA A 227 -25.26 -2.39 -11.44
C ALA A 227 -24.38 -2.41 -10.19
N GLN A 228 -23.10 -2.71 -10.33
CA GLN A 228 -22.14 -2.77 -9.23
C GLN A 228 -21.84 -1.37 -8.67
N ILE A 229 -21.74 -0.36 -9.54
CA ILE A 229 -21.57 1.03 -9.10
C ILE A 229 -22.85 1.55 -8.41
N ASP A 230 -24.03 1.27 -8.97
CA ASP A 230 -25.31 1.67 -8.37
C ASP A 230 -25.52 0.99 -7.00
N GLN A 231 -25.13 -0.27 -6.85
CA GLN A 231 -25.11 -0.98 -5.57
C GLN A 231 -24.16 -0.32 -4.57
N SER A 232 -22.96 0.06 -5.00
CA SER A 232 -21.99 0.77 -4.15
C SER A 232 -22.53 2.12 -3.66
N ILE A 233 -23.24 2.86 -4.53
CA ILE A 233 -23.93 4.11 -4.17
C ILE A 233 -25.01 3.86 -3.12
N ALA A 234 -25.80 2.79 -3.27
CA ALA A 234 -26.83 2.44 -2.31
C ALA A 234 -26.23 2.11 -0.93
N GLU A 235 -25.15 1.34 -0.88
CA GLU A 235 -24.44 0.98 0.35
C GLU A 235 -23.88 2.20 1.08
N ILE A 236 -23.24 3.12 0.35
CA ILE A 236 -22.72 4.37 0.94
C ILE A 236 -23.88 5.22 1.50
N ARG A 237 -25.04 5.24 0.84
CA ARG A 237 -26.23 5.93 1.34
C ARG A 237 -26.76 5.33 2.63
N GLU A 238 -26.71 4.00 2.80
CA GLU A 238 -27.05 3.37 4.08
C GLU A 238 -26.09 3.79 5.19
N LEU A 239 -24.78 3.86 4.90
CA LEU A 239 -23.80 4.38 5.86
C LEU A 239 -24.09 5.84 6.24
N LEU A 240 -24.45 6.68 5.27
CA LEU A 240 -24.83 8.08 5.52
C LEU A 240 -26.08 8.23 6.38
N ARG A 241 -27.05 7.29 6.30
CA ARG A 241 -28.22 7.30 7.20
C ARG A 241 -27.84 7.04 8.66
N ALA A 242 -26.77 6.28 8.89
CA ALA A 242 -26.29 6.01 10.25
C ALA A 242 -25.54 7.23 10.83
N SER A 243 -24.63 7.81 10.05
CA SER A 243 -24.05 9.12 10.37
C SER A 243 -23.44 9.79 9.15
N GLU A 244 -23.53 11.12 9.12
CA GLU A 244 -22.91 11.95 8.10
C GLU A 244 -21.47 12.28 8.49
N THR A 245 -20.54 12.06 7.56
CA THR A 245 -19.12 12.41 7.73
C THR A 245 -18.56 12.95 6.41
N THR A 246 -17.48 13.73 6.49
CA THR A 246 -16.73 14.19 5.31
C THR A 246 -16.33 13.03 4.41
N GLU A 247 -15.76 11.96 4.99
CA GLU A 247 -15.31 10.77 4.27
C GLU A 247 -16.47 10.07 3.54
N ARG A 248 -17.62 9.86 4.18
CA ARG A 248 -18.76 9.16 3.55
C ARG A 248 -19.35 9.95 2.38
N TYR A 249 -19.44 11.27 2.51
CA TYR A 249 -19.87 12.12 1.40
C TYR A 249 -18.81 12.17 0.29
N ALA A 250 -17.52 12.14 0.61
CA ALA A 250 -16.44 12.04 -0.38
C ALA A 250 -16.45 10.69 -1.12
N LEU A 251 -16.72 9.59 -0.42
CA LEU A 251 -16.92 8.25 -1.02
C LEU A 251 -18.16 8.23 -1.92
N LEU A 252 -19.26 8.87 -1.51
CA LEU A 252 -20.46 9.00 -2.35
C LEU A 252 -20.17 9.80 -3.62
N GLY A 253 -19.44 10.91 -3.51
CA GLY A 253 -18.98 11.70 -4.65
C GLY A 253 -18.10 10.89 -5.60
N SER A 254 -17.17 10.08 -5.05
CA SER A 254 -16.31 9.19 -5.84
C SER A 254 -17.10 8.08 -6.55
N ALA A 255 -18.16 7.55 -5.93
CA ALA A 255 -19.04 6.58 -6.57
C ALA A 255 -19.84 7.21 -7.72
N TRP A 256 -20.39 8.41 -7.53
CA TRP A 256 -21.06 9.17 -8.61
C TRP A 256 -20.11 9.57 -9.74
N ARG A 257 -18.85 9.91 -9.42
CA ARG A 257 -17.79 10.14 -10.41
C ARG A 257 -17.65 8.94 -11.33
N ARG A 258 -17.49 7.72 -10.78
CA ARG A 258 -17.40 6.49 -11.58
C ARG A 258 -18.68 6.22 -12.36
N ARG A 259 -19.84 6.52 -11.79
CA ARG A 259 -21.14 6.38 -12.48
C ARG A 259 -21.28 7.33 -13.67
N ALA A 260 -20.76 8.55 -13.56
CA ALA A 260 -20.69 9.52 -14.65
C ALA A 260 -19.69 9.06 -15.71
N TRP A 261 -18.51 8.59 -15.29
CA TRP A 261 -17.42 8.15 -16.17
C TRP A 261 -17.87 7.10 -17.18
N ILE A 262 -18.61 6.08 -16.73
CA ILE A 262 -19.06 4.99 -17.61
C ILE A 262 -20.37 5.30 -18.37
N SER A 263 -20.94 6.50 -18.18
CA SER A 263 -22.25 6.88 -18.74
C SER A 263 -22.12 7.58 -20.08
N ARG A 264 -23.04 7.30 -21.00
CA ARG A 264 -23.21 8.08 -22.25
C ARG A 264 -23.96 9.40 -22.03
N ALA A 265 -24.65 9.54 -20.89
CA ALA A 265 -25.35 10.75 -20.48
C ALA A 265 -24.91 11.09 -19.04
N PRO A 266 -23.76 11.76 -18.86
CA PRO A 266 -23.14 11.91 -17.56
C PRO A 266 -23.75 13.03 -16.70
N ALA A 267 -24.50 13.97 -17.28
CA ALA A 267 -24.88 15.24 -16.64
C ALA A 267 -25.57 15.08 -15.27
N ALA A 268 -26.60 14.24 -15.15
CA ALA A 268 -27.26 14.01 -13.86
C ALA A 268 -26.32 13.39 -12.80
N TYR A 269 -25.39 12.53 -13.23
CA TYR A 269 -24.41 11.92 -12.34
C TYR A 269 -23.32 12.90 -11.91
N LEU A 270 -22.94 13.84 -12.78
CA LEU A 270 -22.04 14.95 -12.45
C LEU A 270 -22.67 15.90 -11.43
N GLY A 271 -23.97 16.20 -11.56
CA GLY A 271 -24.72 16.95 -10.55
C GLY A 271 -24.70 16.24 -9.19
N ASN A 272 -25.01 14.95 -9.15
CA ASN A 272 -24.95 14.15 -7.91
C ASN A 272 -23.53 14.07 -7.32
N MET A 273 -22.50 13.94 -8.17
CA MET A 273 -21.10 13.97 -7.77
C MET A 273 -20.77 15.30 -7.08
N ARG A 274 -21.07 16.42 -7.74
CA ARG A 274 -20.83 17.76 -7.22
C ARG A 274 -21.52 17.97 -5.88
N ASP A 275 -22.80 17.63 -5.78
CA ASP A 275 -23.58 17.87 -4.57
C ASP A 275 -23.08 17.03 -3.38
N ALA A 276 -22.65 15.78 -3.63
CA ALA A 276 -22.03 14.95 -2.60
C ALA A 276 -20.71 15.54 -2.11
N TYR A 277 -19.84 15.99 -3.01
CA TYR A 277 -18.58 16.63 -2.63
C TYR A 277 -18.80 18.00 -1.97
N ALA A 278 -19.81 18.78 -2.38
CA ALA A 278 -20.16 20.04 -1.73
C ALA A 278 -20.60 19.82 -0.28
N LYS A 279 -21.36 18.75 0.00
CA LYS A 279 -21.69 18.35 1.37
C LYS A 279 -20.47 17.91 2.18
N ALA A 280 -19.55 17.14 1.57
CA ALA A 280 -18.29 16.79 2.22
C ALA A 280 -17.47 18.04 2.59
N TYR A 281 -17.36 19.00 1.67
CA TYR A 281 -16.69 20.28 1.92
C TYR A 281 -17.37 21.08 3.05
N ALA A 282 -18.70 21.13 3.07
CA ALA A 282 -19.44 21.82 4.13
C ALA A 282 -19.20 21.22 5.52
N LEU A 283 -19.01 19.90 5.62
CA LEU A 283 -18.65 19.22 6.88
C LEU A 283 -17.18 19.40 7.27
N ALA A 284 -16.30 19.65 6.31
CA ALA A 284 -14.87 19.80 6.52
C ALA A 284 -14.45 21.22 6.97
N GLN A 285 -15.38 22.15 7.22
CA GLN A 285 -15.05 23.57 7.46
C GLN A 285 -14.09 23.85 8.63
N GLN A 286 -13.92 22.92 9.57
CA GLN A 286 -13.00 23.05 10.71
C GLN A 286 -11.60 22.45 10.45
N ASP A 287 -11.41 21.78 9.31
CA ASP A 287 -10.18 21.09 8.93
C ASP A 287 -9.83 21.47 7.48
N SER A 288 -8.88 22.40 7.35
CA SER A 288 -8.46 22.93 6.05
C SER A 288 -7.95 21.83 5.12
N ASP A 289 -7.23 20.83 5.67
CA ASP A 289 -6.63 19.76 4.87
C ASP A 289 -7.72 18.81 4.36
N ALA A 290 -8.68 18.45 5.23
CA ALA A 290 -9.82 17.63 4.84
C ALA A 290 -10.77 18.33 3.86
N ALA A 291 -10.74 19.67 3.80
CA ALA A 291 -11.59 20.48 2.93
C ALA A 291 -11.07 20.59 1.48
N VAL A 292 -9.76 20.43 1.24
CA VAL A 292 -9.16 20.58 -0.11
C VAL A 292 -9.74 19.58 -1.11
N TYR A 293 -9.69 18.28 -0.77
CA TYR A 293 -10.12 17.21 -1.66
C TYR A 293 -11.57 17.35 -2.14
N PRO A 294 -12.57 17.50 -1.26
CA PRO A 294 -13.95 17.65 -1.70
C PRO A 294 -14.17 18.93 -2.51
N LEU A 295 -13.58 20.07 -2.13
CA LEU A 295 -13.75 21.31 -2.88
C LEU A 295 -13.15 21.24 -4.29
N LEU A 296 -11.97 20.65 -4.44
CA LEU A 296 -11.35 20.47 -5.75
C LEU A 296 -12.21 19.56 -6.65
N ASN A 297 -12.85 18.55 -6.07
CA ASN A 297 -13.78 17.68 -6.78
C ASN A 297 -15.10 18.36 -7.17
N VAL A 298 -15.58 19.36 -6.40
CA VAL A 298 -16.69 20.24 -6.82
C VAL A 298 -16.32 21.00 -8.08
N VAL A 299 -15.11 21.58 -8.12
CA VAL A 299 -14.59 22.30 -9.30
C VAL A 299 -14.45 21.36 -10.50
N VAL A 300 -13.92 20.15 -10.31
CA VAL A 300 -13.81 19.13 -11.37
C VAL A 300 -15.18 18.80 -11.95
N ALA A 301 -16.18 18.49 -11.11
CA ALA A 301 -17.52 18.18 -11.59
C ALA A 301 -18.13 19.36 -12.35
N GLY A 302 -18.01 20.58 -11.80
CA GLY A 302 -18.58 21.78 -12.41
C GLY A 302 -17.91 22.20 -13.72
N LEU A 303 -16.59 22.00 -13.87
CA LEU A 303 -15.90 22.20 -15.16
C LEU A 303 -16.43 21.22 -16.22
N ILE A 304 -16.54 19.94 -15.87
CA ILE A 304 -17.02 18.92 -16.81
C ILE A 304 -18.46 19.22 -17.22
N MET A 305 -19.30 19.71 -16.31
CA MET A 305 -20.67 20.11 -16.63
C MET A 305 -20.75 21.20 -17.72
N GLN A 306 -19.74 22.08 -17.84
CA GLN A 306 -19.68 23.08 -18.92
C GLN A 306 -19.61 22.46 -20.31
N TRP A 307 -19.04 21.25 -20.42
CA TRP A 307 -18.91 20.55 -21.69
C TRP A 307 -20.22 19.86 -22.12
N TYR A 308 -21.21 19.75 -21.22
CA TYR A 308 -22.50 19.08 -21.47
C TYR A 308 -23.72 20.02 -21.32
N PRO A 309 -23.73 21.23 -21.92
CA PRO A 309 -24.67 22.31 -21.60
C PRO A 309 -26.12 21.97 -21.92
N ALA A 310 -26.39 21.14 -22.94
CA ALA A 310 -27.74 20.73 -23.32
C ALA A 310 -28.45 19.85 -22.27
N THR A 311 -27.72 19.37 -21.26
CA THR A 311 -28.20 18.43 -20.24
C THR A 311 -27.83 18.82 -18.81
N ALA A 312 -27.09 19.92 -18.65
CA ALA A 312 -26.49 20.33 -17.39
C ALA A 312 -27.35 21.37 -16.65
N ASP A 313 -28.57 20.97 -16.28
CA ASP A 313 -29.37 21.75 -15.33
C ASP A 313 -28.54 22.01 -14.06
N GLY A 314 -28.38 23.29 -13.72
CA GLY A 314 -27.64 23.73 -12.55
C GLY A 314 -26.12 23.70 -12.66
N ALA A 315 -25.52 23.70 -13.87
CA ALA A 315 -24.07 23.94 -14.01
C ALA A 315 -23.66 25.28 -13.38
N PRO A 316 -22.56 25.34 -12.59
CA PRO A 316 -22.11 26.59 -11.99
C PRO A 316 -21.55 27.54 -13.06
N GLU A 317 -21.64 28.84 -12.81
CA GLU A 317 -21.01 29.84 -13.69
C GLU A 317 -19.47 29.74 -13.63
N MET A 318 -18.78 30.10 -14.71
CA MET A 318 -17.31 30.03 -14.76
C MET A 318 -16.63 30.89 -13.69
N ASP A 319 -17.22 32.01 -13.30
CA ASP A 319 -16.69 32.85 -12.22
C ASP A 319 -16.85 32.22 -10.84
N GLU A 320 -17.92 31.45 -10.62
CA GLU A 320 -18.10 30.66 -9.40
C GLU A 320 -17.01 29.57 -9.30
N LEU A 321 -16.75 28.87 -10.41
CA LEU A 321 -15.70 27.84 -10.48
C LEU A 321 -14.31 28.42 -10.20
N ARG A 322 -13.99 29.60 -10.77
CA ARG A 322 -12.74 30.31 -10.49
C ARG A 322 -12.62 30.68 -9.01
N GLY A 323 -13.71 31.15 -8.40
CA GLY A 323 -13.76 31.46 -6.97
C GLY A 323 -13.53 30.23 -6.09
N GLN A 324 -14.22 29.12 -6.39
CA GLN A 324 -14.06 27.85 -5.67
C GLN A 324 -12.64 27.28 -5.83
N LEU A 325 -12.07 27.32 -7.02
CA LEU A 325 -10.70 26.87 -7.27
C LEU A 325 -9.68 27.73 -6.52
N LYS A 326 -9.85 29.05 -6.50
CA LYS A 326 -9.01 29.95 -5.72
C LYS A 326 -9.07 29.60 -4.24
N THR A 327 -10.25 29.31 -3.71
CA THR A 327 -10.43 28.86 -2.33
C THR A 327 -9.73 27.53 -2.08
N ALA A 328 -9.91 26.53 -2.93
CA ALA A 328 -9.26 25.22 -2.80
C ALA A 328 -7.73 25.34 -2.78
N ARG A 329 -7.18 26.18 -3.66
CA ARG A 329 -5.74 26.44 -3.71
C ARG A 329 -5.23 27.23 -2.50
N GLY A 330 -6.04 28.13 -1.95
CA GLY A 330 -5.69 28.87 -0.73
C GLY A 330 -5.74 28.03 0.55
N LEU A 331 -6.40 26.86 0.53
CA LEU A 331 -6.38 25.89 1.62
C LEU A 331 -5.14 25.01 1.61
N LEU A 332 -4.44 24.91 0.46
CA LEU A 332 -3.20 24.16 0.37
C LEU A 332 -2.04 24.95 1.00
N PRO A 333 -1.08 24.26 1.65
CA PRO A 333 0.12 24.92 2.13
C PRO A 333 0.92 25.50 0.96
N GLU A 334 1.41 26.74 1.10
CA GLU A 334 2.28 27.35 0.10
C GLU A 334 3.59 26.56 -0.06
N GLU A 335 3.99 26.33 -1.30
CA GLU A 335 5.27 25.67 -1.63
C GLU A 335 6.44 26.45 -1.01
N GLY A 336 7.23 25.78 -0.15
CA GLY A 336 8.37 26.39 0.55
C GLY A 336 8.00 27.23 1.78
N SER A 337 6.75 27.18 2.25
CA SER A 337 6.35 27.88 3.47
C SER A 337 6.85 27.21 4.75
N GLU A 338 7.03 27.99 5.83
CA GLU A 338 7.32 27.45 7.17
C GLU A 338 6.28 26.40 7.62
N ALA A 339 5.02 26.49 7.16
CA ALA A 339 3.98 25.52 7.48
C ALA A 339 4.23 24.16 6.80
N GLN A 340 4.77 24.17 5.58
CA GLN A 340 5.20 22.97 4.87
C GLN A 340 6.51 22.41 5.47
N GLU A 341 7.46 23.28 5.83
CA GLU A 341 8.73 22.87 6.46
C GLU A 341 8.56 22.32 7.88
N LYS A 342 7.56 22.80 8.63
CA LYS A 342 7.18 22.29 9.96
C LYS A 342 6.39 20.98 9.92
N ARG A 343 5.91 20.55 8.75
CA ARG A 343 5.32 19.22 8.62
C ARG A 343 6.46 18.19 8.65
N ASP A 344 6.57 17.46 9.76
CA ASP A 344 7.54 16.38 9.93
C ASP A 344 7.38 15.25 8.88
N THR A 345 6.24 15.20 8.17
CA THR A 345 5.91 14.13 7.22
C THR A 345 5.34 14.66 5.91
N TRP A 346 5.80 14.05 4.80
CA TRP A 346 5.24 14.23 3.46
C TRP A 346 3.80 13.72 3.41
N ASP A 347 2.90 14.53 2.86
CA ASP A 347 1.49 14.16 2.61
C ASP A 347 1.26 14.02 1.10
N PRO A 348 1.16 12.79 0.58
CA PRO A 348 1.02 12.55 -0.85
C PRO A 348 -0.31 13.08 -1.40
N TRP A 349 -1.37 13.11 -0.57
CA TRP A 349 -2.67 13.58 -1.02
C TRP A 349 -2.65 15.09 -1.24
N LEU A 350 -2.14 15.88 -0.30
CA LEU A 350 -2.00 17.33 -0.49
C LEU A 350 -1.03 17.67 -1.62
N ALA A 351 0.07 16.92 -1.76
CA ALA A 351 1.00 17.09 -2.87
C ALA A 351 0.31 16.87 -4.23
N SER A 352 -0.47 15.79 -4.38
CA SER A 352 -1.23 15.54 -5.62
C SER A 352 -2.29 16.61 -5.89
N MET A 353 -3.00 17.07 -4.85
CA MET A 353 -4.04 18.09 -4.95
C MET A 353 -3.49 19.47 -5.34
N ALA A 354 -2.25 19.79 -4.96
CA ALA A 354 -1.59 21.01 -5.41
C ALA A 354 -1.36 21.00 -6.93
N ILE A 355 -0.92 19.86 -7.47
CA ILE A 355 -0.71 19.68 -8.91
C ILE A 355 -2.06 19.67 -9.64
N ASP A 356 -3.06 18.96 -9.11
CA ASP A 356 -4.42 18.96 -9.65
C ASP A 356 -5.03 20.38 -9.65
N GLY A 357 -4.79 21.18 -8.62
CA GLY A 357 -5.22 22.59 -8.57
C GLY A 357 -4.58 23.46 -9.67
N GLN A 358 -3.31 23.20 -10.00
CA GLN A 358 -2.64 23.85 -11.13
C GLN A 358 -3.22 23.38 -12.47
N LEU A 359 -3.43 22.07 -12.64
CA LEU A 359 -4.11 21.50 -13.81
C LEU A 359 -5.48 22.16 -14.03
N MET A 360 -6.31 22.23 -12.99
CA MET A 360 -7.63 22.84 -13.08
C MET A 360 -7.55 24.34 -13.38
N THR A 361 -6.54 25.05 -12.87
CA THR A 361 -6.31 26.47 -13.21
C THR A 361 -6.05 26.62 -14.70
N ALA A 362 -5.15 25.80 -15.24
CA ALA A 362 -4.75 25.86 -16.65
C ALA A 362 -5.91 25.47 -17.59
N LEU A 363 -6.73 24.48 -17.21
CA LEU A 363 -7.93 24.09 -17.96
C LEU A 363 -9.00 25.20 -17.96
N ILE A 364 -9.32 25.79 -16.80
CA ILE A 364 -10.32 26.86 -16.69
C ILE A 364 -9.88 28.15 -17.39
N ALA A 365 -8.57 28.43 -17.45
CA ALA A 365 -8.02 29.58 -18.16
C ALA A 365 -7.90 29.34 -19.68
N GLY A 366 -8.03 28.10 -20.15
CA GLY A 366 -7.76 27.74 -21.54
C GLY A 366 -6.27 27.80 -21.92
N ASP A 367 -5.38 27.77 -20.94
CA ASP A 367 -3.93 27.99 -21.10
C ASP A 367 -3.09 26.73 -20.79
N PHE A 368 -3.73 25.56 -20.86
CA PHE A 368 -3.07 24.29 -20.57
C PHE A 368 -1.85 24.02 -21.45
N ALA A 369 -1.92 24.35 -22.75
CA ALA A 369 -0.81 24.11 -23.67
C ALA A 369 0.48 24.83 -23.25
N ALA A 370 0.38 26.01 -22.63
CA ALA A 370 1.53 26.76 -22.12
C ALA A 370 2.11 26.15 -20.83
N GLN A 371 1.27 25.52 -20.01
CA GLN A 371 1.66 24.98 -18.69
C GLN A 371 1.90 23.46 -18.68
N GLN A 372 1.65 22.77 -19.81
CA GLN A 372 1.68 21.31 -19.89
C GLN A 372 3.01 20.70 -19.42
N ALA A 373 4.14 21.24 -19.87
CA ALA A 373 5.46 20.70 -19.53
C ALA A 373 5.73 20.76 -18.02
N GLU A 374 5.37 21.88 -17.38
CA GLU A 374 5.53 22.05 -15.93
C GLU A 374 4.65 21.07 -15.15
N ILE A 375 3.37 20.92 -15.54
CA ILE A 375 2.42 20.01 -14.89
C ILE A 375 2.90 18.55 -15.03
N VAL A 376 3.38 18.16 -16.21
CA VAL A 376 3.94 16.82 -16.46
C VAL A 376 5.14 16.56 -15.55
N ASP A 377 6.07 17.50 -15.45
CA ASP A 377 7.26 17.33 -14.61
C ASP A 377 6.91 17.21 -13.13
N LYS A 378 5.93 17.98 -12.64
CA LYS A 378 5.42 17.86 -11.27
C LYS A 378 4.80 16.49 -11.00
N TYR A 379 3.93 15.97 -11.89
CA TYR A 379 3.39 14.62 -11.74
C TYR A 379 4.48 13.54 -11.82
N ARG A 380 5.49 13.72 -12.67
CA ARG A 380 6.63 12.78 -12.76
C ARG A 380 7.46 12.79 -11.49
N GLU A 381 7.69 13.95 -10.88
CA GLU A 381 8.37 14.04 -9.59
C GLU A 381 7.54 13.37 -8.49
N PHE A 382 6.25 13.68 -8.41
CA PHE A 382 5.31 13.04 -7.50
C PHE A 382 5.35 11.51 -7.63
N SER A 383 5.34 10.97 -8.86
CA SER A 383 5.37 9.52 -9.12
C SER A 383 6.59 8.77 -8.57
N ARG A 384 7.68 9.48 -8.26
CA ARG A 384 8.89 8.88 -7.68
C ARG A 384 8.73 8.59 -6.19
N ARG A 385 7.80 9.29 -5.52
CA ARG A 385 7.58 9.24 -4.07
C ARG A 385 6.22 8.65 -3.71
N ALA A 386 5.24 8.81 -4.59
CA ALA A 386 3.90 8.29 -4.41
C ALA A 386 3.89 6.77 -4.44
N SER A 387 3.04 6.19 -3.59
CA SER A 387 2.71 4.77 -3.65
C SER A 387 2.03 4.42 -4.98
N PRO A 388 1.99 3.13 -5.38
CA PRO A 388 1.28 2.69 -6.58
C PRO A 388 -0.17 3.20 -6.60
N ARG A 389 -0.89 3.02 -5.49
CA ARG A 389 -2.29 3.45 -5.31
C ARG A 389 -2.46 4.97 -5.40
N GLU A 390 -1.57 5.73 -4.78
CA GLU A 390 -1.64 7.20 -4.82
C GLU A 390 -1.47 7.72 -6.25
N PHE A 391 -0.49 7.20 -6.97
CA PHE A 391 -0.25 7.62 -8.35
C PHE A 391 -1.33 7.12 -9.31
N ALA A 392 -1.88 5.92 -9.08
CA ALA A 392 -3.02 5.44 -9.86
C ALA A 392 -4.27 6.31 -9.66
N SER A 393 -4.48 6.87 -8.46
CA SER A 393 -5.55 7.85 -8.25
C SER A 393 -5.39 9.12 -9.11
N VAL A 394 -4.15 9.54 -9.37
CA VAL A 394 -3.85 10.64 -10.30
C VAL A 394 -4.19 10.25 -11.74
N LEU A 395 -3.75 9.07 -12.17
CA LEU A 395 -4.05 8.55 -13.51
C LEU A 395 -5.55 8.40 -13.74
N ASP A 396 -6.28 7.89 -12.73
CA ASP A 396 -7.75 7.80 -12.76
C ASP A 396 -8.39 9.19 -12.91
N ASN A 397 -7.90 10.22 -12.22
CA ASN A 397 -8.44 11.57 -12.34
C ASN A 397 -8.23 12.15 -13.76
N LEU A 398 -7.06 11.92 -14.34
CA LEU A 398 -6.72 12.36 -15.71
C LEU A 398 -7.56 11.61 -16.76
N GLU A 399 -7.70 10.29 -16.61
CA GLU A 399 -8.51 9.48 -17.53
C GLU A 399 -9.99 9.82 -17.43
N PHE A 400 -10.50 10.13 -16.23
CA PHE A 400 -11.86 10.62 -16.03
C PHE A 400 -12.12 11.92 -16.80
N LEU A 401 -11.25 12.92 -16.60
CA LEU A 401 -11.33 14.21 -17.31
C LEU A 401 -11.24 14.00 -18.83
N TYR A 402 -10.28 13.18 -19.29
CA TYR A 402 -10.10 12.87 -20.70
C TYR A 402 -11.33 12.20 -21.31
N THR A 403 -11.89 11.19 -20.63
CA THR A 403 -13.03 10.41 -21.14
C THR A 403 -14.26 11.30 -21.34
N LEU A 404 -14.56 12.16 -20.36
CA LEU A 404 -15.71 13.06 -20.46
C LEU A 404 -15.46 14.26 -21.39
N ALA A 405 -14.23 14.78 -21.45
CA ALA A 405 -13.89 15.81 -22.44
C ALA A 405 -14.04 15.28 -23.88
N ALA A 406 -13.55 14.06 -24.14
CA ALA A 406 -13.65 13.41 -25.44
C ALA A 406 -15.10 13.07 -25.81
N GLY A 407 -15.91 12.63 -24.85
CA GLY A 407 -17.31 12.24 -25.07
C GLY A 407 -18.30 13.40 -25.19
N ALA A 408 -17.91 14.63 -24.81
CA ALA A 408 -18.75 15.81 -24.95
C ALA A 408 -18.79 16.37 -26.39
N GLU A 409 -17.76 16.09 -27.19
CA GLU A 409 -17.67 16.46 -28.61
C GLU A 409 -17.84 17.97 -28.92
N THR A 410 -17.61 18.85 -27.95
CA THR A 410 -17.57 20.30 -28.19
C THR A 410 -16.16 20.73 -28.62
N THR A 411 -16.04 21.86 -29.33
CA THR A 411 -14.73 22.37 -29.76
C THR A 411 -13.77 22.54 -28.59
N GLU A 412 -14.26 23.10 -27.48
CA GLU A 412 -13.46 23.30 -26.26
C GLU A 412 -13.08 21.97 -25.61
N SER A 413 -14.03 21.04 -25.45
CA SER A 413 -13.78 19.76 -24.79
C SER A 413 -12.81 18.89 -25.59
N LEU A 414 -12.84 18.94 -26.93
CA LEU A 414 -11.91 18.21 -27.78
C LEU A 414 -10.47 18.74 -27.70
N VAL A 415 -10.28 20.06 -27.51
CA VAL A 415 -8.95 20.64 -27.24
C VAL A 415 -8.41 20.13 -25.90
N VAL A 416 -9.25 20.15 -24.85
CA VAL A 416 -8.91 19.61 -23.54
C VAL A 416 -8.58 18.12 -23.62
N ALA A 417 -9.36 17.33 -24.35
CA ALA A 417 -9.11 15.90 -24.54
C ALA A 417 -7.77 15.62 -25.24
N GLY A 418 -7.41 16.39 -26.28
CA GLY A 418 -6.12 16.26 -26.96
C GLY A 418 -4.93 16.58 -26.04
N CYS A 419 -5.08 17.62 -25.23
CA CYS A 419 -4.13 18.04 -24.22
C CYS A 419 -3.90 16.96 -23.14
N LEU A 420 -4.99 16.47 -22.52
CA LEU A 420 -4.94 15.42 -21.50
C LEU A 420 -4.38 14.10 -22.04
N ARG A 421 -4.72 13.72 -23.29
CA ARG A 421 -4.14 12.54 -23.94
C ARG A 421 -2.63 12.63 -24.05
N THR A 422 -2.11 13.82 -24.38
CA THR A 422 -0.67 14.05 -24.51
C THR A 422 0.02 13.95 -23.15
N LEU A 423 -0.54 14.61 -22.12
CA LEU A 423 -0.05 14.52 -20.75
C LEU A 423 -0.02 13.07 -20.25
N MET A 424 -1.10 12.30 -20.43
CA MET A 424 -1.16 10.89 -20.01
C MET A 424 -0.10 10.04 -20.71
N ARG A 425 0.12 10.24 -22.01
CA ARG A 425 1.18 9.54 -22.77
C ARG A 425 2.57 9.85 -22.20
N GLU A 426 2.85 11.11 -21.91
CA GLU A 426 4.13 11.54 -21.32
C GLU A 426 4.39 10.98 -19.92
N LEU A 427 3.34 10.66 -19.15
CA LEU A 427 3.45 9.98 -17.86
C LEU A 427 3.73 8.48 -18.00
N ASP A 428 3.31 7.86 -19.11
CA ASP A 428 3.49 6.43 -19.37
C ASP A 428 4.81 6.04 -20.05
N GLU A 429 5.46 6.97 -20.77
CA GLU A 429 6.66 6.71 -21.60
C GLU A 429 7.90 6.14 -20.85
N LYS A 430 7.85 5.97 -19.52
CA LYS A 430 8.83 5.15 -18.79
C LYS A 430 8.73 3.63 -19.04
N LYS A 431 7.70 3.13 -19.75
CA LYS A 431 7.73 1.75 -20.29
C LYS A 431 8.71 1.57 -21.46
N ALA A 432 9.13 2.64 -22.15
CA ALA A 432 9.87 2.52 -23.42
C ALA A 432 11.41 2.53 -23.31
N ASN A 433 11.98 2.84 -22.14
CA ASN A 433 13.45 2.91 -21.98
C ASN A 433 14.12 1.63 -21.42
N HIS A 434 13.38 0.51 -21.32
CA HIS A 434 14.03 -0.81 -21.25
C HIS A 434 14.29 -1.31 -22.67
N LYS A 435 15.46 -0.95 -23.21
CA LYS A 435 16.05 -1.62 -24.37
C LYS A 435 16.11 -3.13 -24.07
N PRO A 436 15.63 -4.02 -24.95
CA PRO A 436 15.92 -5.44 -24.79
C PRO A 436 17.45 -5.64 -24.89
N PRO A 437 18.06 -6.53 -24.08
CA PRO A 437 19.45 -6.91 -24.29
C PRO A 437 19.56 -7.52 -25.68
N GLY A 438 20.43 -6.94 -26.50
CA GLY A 438 20.76 -7.44 -27.83
C GLY A 438 21.63 -8.68 -27.80
#